data_AF-A0A2G6PSI3-F1
#
_entry.id   AF-A0A2G6PSI3-F1
#
_cell.length_a   1.000
_cell.length_b   1.000
_cell.length_c   1.000
_cell.angle_alpha   90.00
_cell.angle_beta   90.00
_cell.angle_gamma   90.00
#
_symmetry.space_group_name_H-M   'P 1'
#
loop_
_entity.id
_entity.type
_entity.pdbx_description
1 polymer ?
#
loop_
_entity_poly.entity_id
_entity_poly.type
_entity_poly.pdbx_seq_one_letter_code
_entity_poly.pdbx_strand_id
1 'polypeptide(L)'
;MKKIIIFISGRGSNMKAILEAVDHGVLQNKAQVQAVFSNNPEAAGLVTAGKRGIKTHVIASQGKKREDYDRALMAWLETQDFDYIVLAGYMRIISPFLVKAYRGR
;
A
#
# COMPACT_ATOMS: atom_id res chain seq x y z
N MET A 1 -15.33 -8.07 -6.40
CA MET A 1 -14.52 -7.66 -5.23
C MET A 1 -13.70 -6.45 -5.59
N LYS A 2 -13.48 -5.52 -4.66
CA LYS A 2 -12.62 -4.36 -4.82
C LYS A 2 -11.16 -4.71 -4.58
N LYS A 3 -10.30 -4.36 -5.52
CA LYS A 3 -8.85 -4.59 -5.45
C LYS A 3 -8.21 -3.45 -4.68
N ILE A 4 -7.52 -3.75 -3.60
CA ILE A 4 -6.89 -2.73 -2.75
C ILE A 4 -5.37 -2.91 -2.71
N ILE A 5 -4.67 -1.78 -2.65
CA ILE A 5 -3.25 -1.72 -2.32
C ILE A 5 -3.10 -1.06 -0.96
N ILE A 6 -2.39 -1.71 -0.05
CA ILE A 6 -2.20 -1.20 1.32
C ILE A 6 -0.83 -0.54 1.44
N PHE A 7 -0.79 0.73 1.86
CA PHE A 7 0.43 1.48 2.09
C PHE A 7 0.79 1.44 3.57
N ILE A 8 2.05 1.11 3.87
CA ILE A 8 2.59 1.02 5.24
C ILE A 8 3.96 1.72 5.34
N SER A 9 4.42 1.98 6.56
CA SER A 9 5.81 2.43 6.83
C SER A 9 6.51 1.66 7.95
N GLY A 10 5.83 0.70 8.60
CA GLY A 10 6.31 0.06 9.81
C GLY A 10 5.68 -1.31 10.10
N ARG A 11 5.28 -1.53 11.36
CA ARG A 11 4.83 -2.85 11.87
C ARG A 11 3.59 -3.44 11.17
N GLY A 12 2.76 -2.60 10.55
CA GLY A 12 1.59 -3.03 9.78
C GLY A 12 0.45 -3.60 10.63
N SER A 13 0.20 -3.10 11.85
CA SER A 13 -0.92 -3.56 12.69
C SER A 13 -2.28 -3.35 12.01
N ASN A 14 -2.52 -2.17 11.41
CA ASN A 14 -3.74 -1.91 10.64
C ASN A 14 -3.83 -2.79 9.39
N MET A 15 -2.71 -3.01 8.69
CA MET A 15 -2.67 -3.94 7.56
C MET A 15 -3.08 -5.35 8.01
N LYS A 16 -2.54 -5.86 9.13
CA LYS A 16 -2.95 -7.16 9.69
C LYS A 16 -4.45 -7.22 9.96
N ALA A 17 -5.01 -6.20 10.59
CA ALA A 17 -6.46 -6.15 10.85
C ALA A 17 -7.29 -6.15 9.55
N ILE A 18 -6.85 -5.44 8.52
CA ILE A 18 -7.50 -5.45 7.20
C ILE A 18 -7.42 -6.85 6.56
N LEU A 19 -6.27 -7.52 6.67
CA LEU A 19 -6.09 -8.87 6.14
C LEU A 19 -7.03 -9.87 6.82
N GLU A 20 -7.11 -9.83 8.17
CA GLU A 20 -8.10 -10.64 8.91
C GLU A 20 -9.54 -10.35 8.47
N ALA A 21 -9.88 -9.07 8.24
CA ALA A 21 -11.21 -8.68 7.80
C ALA A 21 -11.54 -9.15 6.37
N VAL A 22 -10.54 -9.27 5.50
CA VAL A 22 -10.65 -9.82 4.14
C VAL A 22 -10.80 -11.34 4.19
N ASP A 23 -10.02 -12.02 5.03
CA ASP A 23 -10.01 -13.48 5.11
C ASP A 23 -11.30 -14.01 5.77
N HIS A 24 -11.72 -13.38 6.87
CA HIS A 24 -12.75 -13.92 7.78
C HIS A 24 -13.75 -12.89 8.33
N GLY A 25 -13.74 -11.65 7.85
CA GLY A 25 -14.52 -10.56 8.46
C GLY A 25 -15.43 -9.81 7.50
N VAL A 26 -15.69 -8.54 7.85
CA VAL A 26 -16.67 -7.69 7.15
C VAL A 26 -16.31 -7.37 5.70
N LEU A 27 -15.05 -7.60 5.30
CA LEU A 27 -14.54 -7.39 3.95
C LEU A 27 -14.46 -8.69 3.13
N GLN A 28 -14.80 -9.84 3.73
CA GLN A 28 -14.84 -11.12 3.05
C GLN A 28 -15.77 -11.04 1.84
N ASN A 29 -15.30 -11.53 0.69
CA ASN A 29 -15.96 -11.45 -0.62
C ASN A 29 -16.25 -10.01 -1.11
N LYS A 30 -15.77 -8.97 -0.42
CA LYS A 30 -15.92 -7.56 -0.82
C LYS A 30 -14.62 -6.95 -1.30
N ALA A 31 -13.49 -7.31 -0.67
CA ALA A 31 -12.18 -6.77 -1.02
C ALA A 31 -11.13 -7.87 -1.21
N GLN A 32 -10.07 -7.55 -1.96
CA GLN A 32 -8.91 -8.39 -2.17
C GLN A 32 -7.64 -7.53 -2.13
N VAL A 33 -6.67 -7.93 -1.30
CA VAL A 33 -5.37 -7.24 -1.22
C VAL A 33 -4.48 -7.69 -2.38
N GLN A 34 -4.24 -6.79 -3.33
CA GLN A 34 -3.39 -7.05 -4.49
C GLN A 34 -1.92 -6.92 -4.16
N ALA A 35 -1.57 -5.88 -3.40
CA ALA A 35 -0.21 -5.59 -3.02
C ALA A 35 -0.14 -4.83 -1.69
N VAL A 36 1.02 -4.94 -1.04
CA VAL A 36 1.42 -4.09 0.08
C VAL A 36 2.62 -3.26 -0.35
N PHE A 37 2.50 -1.94 -0.23
CA PHE A 37 3.54 -0.99 -0.56
C PHE A 37 4.15 -0.40 0.71
N SER A 38 5.47 -0.18 0.72
CA SER A 38 6.15 0.56 1.78
C SER A 38 7.13 1.60 1.25
N ASN A 39 7.17 2.76 1.92
CA ASN A 39 8.23 3.75 1.72
C ASN A 39 9.49 3.49 2.57
N ASN A 40 9.45 2.44 3.39
CA ASN A 40 10.51 2.01 4.30
C ASN A 40 10.86 0.52 4.02
N PRO A 41 12.08 0.20 3.56
CA PRO A 41 12.49 -1.17 3.30
C PRO A 41 12.52 -2.05 4.55
N GLU A 42 12.67 -1.47 5.74
CA GLU A 42 12.74 -2.20 7.01
C GLU A 42 11.35 -2.37 7.66
N ALA A 43 10.27 -2.01 6.97
CA ALA A 43 8.92 -2.16 7.51
C ALA A 43 8.59 -3.64 7.76
N ALA A 44 8.52 -4.04 9.04
CA ALA A 44 8.19 -5.42 9.44
C ALA A 44 6.85 -5.93 8.88
N GLY A 45 5.93 -5.03 8.49
CA GLY A 45 4.71 -5.38 7.79
C GLY A 45 4.96 -6.04 6.42
N LEU A 46 6.05 -5.73 5.72
CA LEU A 46 6.41 -6.36 4.44
C LEU A 46 6.64 -7.87 4.61
N VAL A 47 7.37 -8.27 5.66
CA VAL A 47 7.60 -9.68 5.98
C VAL A 47 6.28 -10.38 6.30
N THR A 48 5.39 -9.70 7.02
CA THR A 48 4.06 -10.24 7.34
C THR A 48 3.24 -10.49 6.07
N ALA A 49 3.20 -9.52 5.15
CA ALA A 49 2.49 -9.63 3.88
C ALA A 49 3.08 -10.75 3.00
N GLY A 50 4.40 -10.81 2.89
CA GLY A 50 5.10 -11.87 2.13
C GLY A 50 4.83 -13.28 2.67
N LYS A 51 4.77 -13.46 4.00
CA LYS A 51 4.39 -14.75 4.63
C LYS A 51 2.98 -15.21 4.28
N ARG A 52 2.10 -14.30 3.86
CA ARG A 52 0.75 -14.62 3.36
C ARG A 52 0.67 -14.74 1.85
N GLY A 53 1.80 -14.72 1.14
CA GLY A 53 1.83 -14.78 -0.33
C GLY A 53 1.37 -13.50 -1.02
N ILE A 54 1.26 -12.38 -0.30
CA ILE A 54 0.84 -11.09 -0.87
C ILE A 54 2.05 -10.42 -1.50
N LYS A 55 1.89 -9.89 -2.71
CA LYS A 55 2.94 -9.15 -3.40
C LYS A 55 3.34 -7.93 -2.58
N THR A 56 4.64 -7.72 -2.41
CA THR A 56 5.18 -6.55 -1.73
C THR A 56 5.98 -5.69 -2.69
N HIS A 57 5.91 -4.37 -2.52
CA HIS A 57 6.74 -3.44 -3.25
C HIS A 57 7.29 -2.37 -2.30
N VAL A 58 8.52 -1.94 -2.56
CA VAL A 58 9.21 -0.96 -1.71
C VAL A 58 9.88 0.08 -2.57
N ILE A 59 9.63 1.35 -2.24
CA ILE A 59 10.42 2.48 -2.74
C ILE A 59 10.97 3.19 -1.51
N ALA A 60 12.27 3.05 -1.23
CA ALA A 60 12.87 3.71 -0.09
C ALA A 60 12.77 5.24 -0.23
N SER A 61 12.14 5.89 0.73
CA SER A 61 11.92 7.35 0.71
C SER A 61 13.07 8.17 1.29
N GLN A 62 13.93 7.55 2.09
CA GLN A 62 15.08 8.20 2.71
C GLN A 62 16.07 8.69 1.65
N GLY A 63 16.52 9.93 1.76
CA GLY A 63 17.48 10.55 0.85
C GLY A 63 16.96 10.87 -0.57
N LYS A 64 15.69 10.54 -0.89
CA LYS A 64 15.09 10.88 -2.19
C LYS A 64 14.41 12.24 -2.16
N LYS A 65 14.63 13.03 -3.21
CA LYS A 65 13.81 14.21 -3.50
C LYS A 65 12.35 13.81 -3.66
N ARG A 66 11.44 14.74 -3.34
CA ARG A 66 10.01 14.45 -3.33
C ARG A 66 9.51 14.04 -4.71
N GLU A 67 9.93 14.77 -5.73
CA GLU A 67 9.54 14.59 -7.12
C GLU A 67 10.01 13.24 -7.68
N ASP A 68 11.23 12.82 -7.32
CA ASP A 68 11.79 11.54 -7.74
C ASP A 68 11.07 10.35 -7.10
N TYR A 69 10.74 10.49 -5.81
CA TYR A 69 9.94 9.50 -5.11
C TYR A 69 8.53 9.39 -5.71
N ASP A 70 7.86 10.52 -5.91
CA ASP A 70 6.49 10.56 -6.42
C ASP A 70 6.40 10.00 -7.84
N ARG A 71 7.37 10.31 -8.71
CA ARG A 71 7.44 9.76 -10.07
C ARG A 71 7.62 8.24 -10.06
N ALA A 72 8.50 7.72 -9.20
CA ALA A 72 8.70 6.28 -9.06
C ALA A 72 7.44 5.57 -8.54
N LEU A 73 6.77 6.19 -7.55
CA LEU A 73 5.52 5.66 -7.00
C LEU A 73 4.40 5.63 -8.05
N MET A 74 4.25 6.70 -8.82
CA MET A 74 3.27 6.80 -9.90
C MET A 74 3.51 5.76 -10.99
N ALA A 75 4.76 5.65 -11.47
CA ALA A 75 5.12 4.65 -12.46
C ALA A 75 4.82 3.23 -11.97
N TRP A 76 5.08 2.94 -10.69
CA TRP A 76 4.69 1.65 -10.12
C TRP A 76 3.18 1.46 -10.09
N LEU A 77 2.42 2.44 -9.57
CA LEU A 77 0.96 2.35 -9.48
C LEU A 77 0.28 2.20 -10.85
N GLU A 78 0.81 2.82 -11.90
CA GLU A 78 0.32 2.68 -13.29
C GLU A 78 0.41 1.23 -13.81
N THR A 79 1.32 0.43 -13.26
CA THR A 79 1.43 -1.01 -13.61
C THR A 79 0.50 -1.91 -12.80
N GLN A 80 -0.20 -1.37 -11.79
CA GLN A 80 -1.04 -2.14 -10.89
C GLN A 80 -2.52 -2.02 -11.27
N ASP A 81 -3.24 -3.13 -11.12
CA ASP A 81 -4.70 -3.18 -11.31
C ASP A 81 -5.39 -3.11 -9.93
N PHE A 82 -5.82 -1.90 -9.55
CA PHE A 82 -6.46 -1.64 -8.26
C PHE A 82 -7.62 -0.64 -8.33
N ASP A 83 -8.57 -0.81 -7.42
CA ASP A 83 -9.67 0.12 -7.19
C ASP A 83 -9.27 1.21 -6.17
N TYR A 84 -8.68 0.80 -5.04
CA TYR A 84 -8.40 1.70 -3.91
C TYR A 84 -6.97 1.63 -3.35
N ILE A 85 -6.49 2.76 -2.84
CA ILE A 85 -5.28 2.89 -2.00
C ILE A 85 -5.71 3.03 -0.54
N VAL A 86 -5.20 2.13 0.33
CA VAL A 86 -5.51 2.14 1.75
C VAL A 86 -4.28 2.53 2.56
N LEU A 87 -4.30 3.70 3.18
CA LEU A 87 -3.21 4.20 4.01
C LEU A 87 -3.28 3.61 5.42
N ALA A 88 -2.53 2.53 5.65
CA ALA A 88 -2.57 1.76 6.90
C ALA A 88 -1.28 1.95 7.72
N GLY A 89 -1.10 3.16 8.25
CA GLY A 89 0.13 3.51 8.97
C GLY A 89 1.27 3.92 8.03
N TYR A 90 0.91 4.60 6.94
CA TYR A 90 1.84 5.24 6.00
C TYR A 90 2.24 6.64 6.52
N MET A 91 3.53 6.87 6.71
CA MET A 91 4.08 8.02 7.46
C MET A 91 4.69 9.11 6.56
N ARG A 92 4.39 9.10 5.26
CA ARG A 92 4.83 10.14 4.31
C ARG A 92 3.62 10.89 3.78
N ILE A 93 3.68 12.22 3.78
CA ILE A 93 2.64 13.06 3.21
C ILE A 93 2.48 12.73 1.72
N ILE A 94 1.25 12.41 1.31
CA ILE A 94 0.94 12.14 -0.09
C ILE A 94 0.99 13.45 -0.89
N SER A 95 1.58 13.40 -2.08
CA SER A 95 1.68 14.58 -2.92
C SER A 95 0.32 14.98 -3.51
N PRO A 96 0.11 16.28 -3.76
CA PRO A 96 -1.09 16.75 -4.46
C PRO A 96 -1.29 16.07 -5.82
N PHE A 97 -0.18 15.71 -6.49
CA PHE A 97 -0.21 14.97 -7.74
C PHE A 97 -0.86 13.59 -7.59
N LEU A 98 -0.43 12.80 -6.60
CA LEU A 98 -0.99 11.49 -6.32
C LEU A 98 -2.47 11.59 -5.89
N VAL A 99 -2.80 12.56 -5.03
CA VAL A 99 -4.19 12.81 -4.61
C VAL A 99 -5.08 13.14 -5.80
N LYS A 100 -4.61 13.95 -6.76
CA LYS A 100 -5.37 14.30 -7.96
C LYS A 100 -5.57 13.09 -8.87
N ALA A 101 -4.52 12.29 -9.09
CA ALA A 101 -4.56 11.12 -9.97
C ALA A 101 -5.52 10.03 -9.46
N TYR A 102 -5.56 9.83 -8.13
CA TYR A 102 -6.37 8.79 -7.48
C TYR A 102 -7.46 9.39 -6.59
N ARG A 103 -8.04 10.53 -6.97
CA ARG A 103 -9.08 11.16 -6.15
C ARG A 103 -10.29 10.24 -5.99
N GLY A 104 -10.68 9.96 -4.75
CA GLY A 104 -11.80 9.06 -4.43
C GLY A 104 -11.48 7.58 -4.61
N ARG A 105 -10.19 7.25 -4.77
CA ARG A 105 -9.64 5.92 -4.92
C ARG A 105 -8.56 5.72 -3.86
#